data_AF-A0A4R4XBN9-F1
#
_entry.id   AF-A0A4R4XBN9-F1
#
_cell.length_a   1.000
_cell.length_b   1.000
_cell.length_c   1.000
_cell.angle_alpha   90.00
_cell.angle_beta   90.00
_cell.angle_gamma   90.00
#
_symmetry.space_group_name_H-M   'P 1'
#
loop_
_entity.id
_entity.type
_entity.pdbx_description
1 polymer ?
#
loop_
_entity_poly.entity_id
_entity_poly.type
_entity_poly.pdbx_seq_one_letter_code
_entity_poly.pdbx_strand_id
1 'polypeptide(L)'
;MRTWFEPEETDAFEAAKDLLVRRCLTWADEHRLPADGLLLEAAVDARHESRDGRLAYWDDAEISHFLLAWVPAQLVADREVLDTAPEVLRTYLRYLDGTGLLDPRGATVKDAEAAIDRAAAEFPDALDDPARQGLAKFWVQVALDHGVDVTDPPAFERFRRDIDAGRIPYDGDVLDEIMEARLTGRHPGLPQERAFVQ
;
A
#
# COMPACT_ATOMS: atom_id res chain seq x y z
N MET A 1 21.49 -6.10 -5.64
CA MET A 1 20.12 -6.33 -6.14
C MET A 1 19.67 -5.05 -6.83
N ARG A 2 18.89 -5.12 -7.92
CA ARG A 2 18.34 -3.92 -8.57
C ARG A 2 17.14 -3.41 -7.76
N THR A 3 17.06 -2.11 -7.52
CA THR A 3 16.02 -1.46 -6.67
C THR A 3 15.28 -0.34 -7.41
N TRP A 4 15.30 -0.40 -8.74
CA TRP A 4 14.59 0.51 -9.62
C TRP A 4 14.24 -0.23 -10.93
N PHE A 5 13.05 0.03 -11.44
CA PHE A 5 12.44 -0.65 -12.58
C PHE A 5 11.60 0.36 -13.35
N GLU A 6 11.57 0.29 -14.67
CA GLU A 6 10.59 1.05 -15.46
C GLU A 6 9.18 0.47 -15.27
N PRO A 7 8.11 1.26 -15.47
CA PRO A 7 6.73 0.79 -15.34
C PRO A 7 6.41 -0.40 -16.24
N GLU A 8 7.04 -0.50 -17.42
CA GLU A 8 6.83 -1.57 -18.39
C GLU A 8 7.60 -2.85 -18.05
N GLU A 9 8.56 -2.79 -17.12
CA GLU A 9 9.36 -3.95 -16.69
C GLU A 9 8.64 -4.80 -15.64
N THR A 10 7.34 -5.08 -15.85
CA THR A 10 6.46 -5.74 -14.87
C THR A 10 7.03 -7.07 -14.38
N ASP A 11 7.42 -7.98 -15.27
CA ASP A 11 7.95 -9.30 -14.89
C ASP A 11 9.24 -9.20 -14.05
N ALA A 12 10.11 -8.24 -14.38
CA ALA A 12 11.37 -8.04 -13.68
C ALA A 12 11.14 -7.40 -12.31
N PHE A 13 10.18 -6.48 -12.22
CA PHE A 13 9.73 -5.87 -10.98
C PHE A 13 9.12 -6.92 -10.04
N GLU A 14 8.19 -7.73 -10.53
CA GLU A 14 7.53 -8.79 -9.73
C GLU A 14 8.54 -9.79 -9.19
N ALA A 15 9.48 -10.25 -10.02
CA ALA A 15 10.56 -11.14 -9.56
C ALA A 15 11.46 -10.49 -8.49
N ALA A 16 11.67 -9.17 -8.55
CA ALA A 16 12.45 -8.44 -7.56
C ALA A 16 11.66 -8.20 -6.27
N LYS A 17 10.37 -7.89 -6.36
CA LYS A 17 9.44 -7.79 -5.23
C LYS A 17 9.39 -9.10 -4.46
N ASP A 18 9.13 -10.21 -5.15
CA ASP A 18 9.14 -11.56 -4.56
C ASP A 18 10.43 -11.89 -3.82
N LEU A 19 11.57 -11.46 -4.37
CA LEU A 19 12.87 -11.71 -3.75
C LEU A 19 13.12 -10.79 -2.54
N LEU A 20 12.73 -9.52 -2.60
CA LEU A 20 12.85 -8.57 -1.47
C LEU A 20 11.98 -8.99 -0.30
N VAL A 21 10.70 -9.25 -0.55
CA VAL A 21 9.72 -9.66 0.47
C VAL A 21 10.18 -10.92 1.18
N ARG A 22 10.53 -11.96 0.41
CA ARG A 22 10.98 -13.24 0.97
C ARG A 22 12.25 -13.11 1.80
N ARG A 23 13.22 -12.30 1.36
CA ARG A 23 14.46 -12.05 2.11
C ARG A 23 14.21 -11.24 3.38
N CYS A 24 13.34 -10.24 3.32
CA CYS A 24 12.95 -9.47 4.49
C CYS A 24 12.23 -10.34 5.52
N LEU A 25 11.31 -11.22 5.09
CA LEU A 25 10.64 -12.17 5.97
C LEU A 25 11.63 -13.12 6.67
N THR A 26 12.57 -13.71 5.92
CA THR A 26 13.63 -14.55 6.51
C THR A 26 14.50 -13.77 7.50
N TRP A 27 14.93 -12.56 7.12
CA TRP A 27 15.75 -11.72 7.99
C TRP A 27 14.99 -11.31 9.26
N ALA A 28 13.71 -10.95 9.16
CA ALA A 28 12.88 -10.58 10.29
C ALA A 28 12.69 -11.76 11.27
N ASP A 29 12.47 -12.98 10.76
CA ASP A 29 12.39 -14.19 11.58
C ASP A 29 13.69 -14.45 12.35
N GLU A 30 14.84 -14.36 11.68
CA GLU A 30 16.17 -14.49 12.30
C GLU A 30 16.40 -13.46 13.43
N HIS A 31 15.84 -12.26 13.28
CA HIS A 31 15.97 -11.15 14.24
C HIS A 31 14.79 -11.04 15.22
N ARG A 32 13.77 -11.92 15.11
CA ARG A 32 12.52 -11.90 15.89
C ARG A 32 11.80 -10.56 15.84
N LEU A 33 11.72 -9.98 14.64
CA LEU A 33 11.03 -8.73 14.36
C LEU A 33 9.68 -9.00 13.67
N PRO A 34 8.68 -8.13 13.88
CA PRO A 34 7.39 -8.25 13.21
C PRO A 34 7.54 -8.04 11.71
N ALA A 35 6.94 -8.93 10.91
CA ALA A 35 6.88 -8.80 9.46
C ALA A 35 5.62 -9.50 8.95
N ASP A 36 5.05 -8.95 7.88
CA ASP A 36 3.87 -9.49 7.20
C ASP A 36 4.07 -9.37 5.68
N GLY A 37 3.74 -10.43 4.94
CA GLY A 37 4.00 -10.50 3.50
C GLY A 37 3.21 -9.47 2.71
N LEU A 38 1.92 -9.31 3.01
CA LEU A 38 1.03 -8.37 2.33
C LEU A 38 1.52 -6.93 2.52
N LEU A 39 1.87 -6.56 3.75
CA LEU A 39 2.36 -5.22 4.07
C LEU A 39 3.73 -4.92 3.44
N LEU A 40 4.60 -5.92 3.34
CA LEU A 40 5.90 -5.78 2.66
C LEU A 40 5.73 -5.62 1.15
N GLU A 41 4.85 -6.41 0.52
CA GLU A 41 4.49 -6.26 -0.89
C GLU A 41 3.95 -4.86 -1.16
N ALA A 42 3.01 -4.40 -0.33
CA ALA A 42 2.41 -3.07 -0.44
C ALA A 42 3.44 -1.95 -0.32
N ALA A 43 4.44 -2.07 0.57
CA ALA A 43 5.49 -1.08 0.70
C ALA A 43 6.38 -1.02 -0.56
N VAL A 44 6.64 -2.17 -1.19
CA VAL A 44 7.40 -2.24 -2.44
C VAL A 44 6.60 -1.66 -3.61
N ASP A 45 5.31 -1.99 -3.71
CA ASP A 45 4.40 -1.48 -4.74
C ASP A 45 4.26 0.04 -4.64
N ALA A 46 4.05 0.57 -3.42
CA ALA A 46 3.95 2.02 -3.17
C ALA A 46 5.18 2.77 -3.69
N ARG A 47 6.39 2.22 -3.50
CA ARG A 47 7.62 2.83 -4.00
C ARG A 47 7.82 2.64 -5.49
N HIS A 48 7.36 1.54 -6.07
CA HIS A 48 7.43 1.32 -7.51
C HIS A 48 6.55 2.31 -8.28
N GLU A 49 5.33 2.56 -7.76
CA GLU A 49 4.36 3.50 -8.31
C GLU A 49 4.66 4.96 -7.98
N SER A 50 5.53 5.21 -7.00
CA SER A 50 6.01 6.56 -6.70
C SER A 50 6.71 7.21 -7.90
N ARG A 51 6.73 8.55 -7.93
CA ARG A 51 7.29 9.32 -9.05
C ARG A 51 8.74 8.94 -9.42
N ASP A 52 9.56 8.56 -8.44
CA ASP A 52 10.96 8.21 -8.69
C ASP A 52 11.19 6.71 -8.94
N GLY A 53 10.21 5.85 -8.61
CA GLY A 53 10.28 4.40 -8.79
C GLY A 53 11.34 3.68 -7.96
N ARG A 54 11.96 4.35 -6.98
CA ARG A 54 13.10 3.82 -6.22
C ARG A 54 12.60 3.06 -5.00
N LEU A 55 12.67 1.73 -5.10
CA LEU A 55 12.18 0.80 -4.07
C LEU A 55 12.86 0.99 -2.71
N ALA A 56 14.13 1.41 -2.71
CA ALA A 56 14.93 1.55 -1.50
C ALA A 56 15.15 3.01 -1.04
N TYR A 57 14.53 3.99 -1.72
CA TYR A 57 14.53 5.38 -1.27
C TYR A 57 13.32 5.60 -0.37
N TRP A 58 13.57 6.05 0.86
CA TRP A 58 12.55 6.38 1.85
C TRP A 58 12.95 7.64 2.59
N ASP A 59 12.13 8.66 2.56
CA ASP A 59 12.24 9.86 3.38
C ASP A 59 10.97 10.05 4.22
N ASP A 60 10.89 11.15 4.96
CA ASP A 60 9.73 11.46 5.80
C ASP A 60 8.41 11.50 5.01
N ALA A 61 8.46 12.01 3.78
CA ALA A 61 7.28 12.16 2.94
C ALA A 61 6.81 10.80 2.43
N GLU A 62 7.74 9.93 1.99
CA GLU A 62 7.40 8.60 1.50
C GLU A 62 6.91 7.66 2.61
N ILE A 63 7.46 7.77 3.81
CA ILE A 63 6.97 7.04 5.00
C ILE A 63 5.55 7.49 5.35
N SER A 64 5.34 8.80 5.46
CA SER A 64 4.02 9.36 5.77
C SER A 64 3.00 9.04 4.68
N HIS A 65 3.41 9.10 3.41
CA HIS A 65 2.56 8.76 2.28
C HIS A 65 2.14 7.29 2.31
N PHE A 66 3.08 6.36 2.53
CA PHE A 66 2.75 4.94 2.62
C PHE A 66 1.72 4.67 3.73
N LEU A 67 1.98 5.15 4.94
CA LEU A 67 1.11 4.88 6.08
C LEU A 67 -0.22 5.65 6.02
N LEU A 68 -0.22 6.93 5.66
CA LEU A 68 -1.41 7.79 5.79
C LEU A 68 -2.23 7.95 4.52
N ALA A 69 -1.72 7.48 3.37
CA ALA A 69 -2.40 7.57 2.09
C ALA A 69 -2.49 6.21 1.39
N TRP A 70 -1.36 5.54 1.17
CA TRP A 70 -1.34 4.30 0.39
C TRP A 70 -2.10 3.16 1.07
N VAL A 71 -1.75 2.84 2.32
CA VAL A 71 -2.38 1.75 3.06
C VAL A 71 -3.89 1.97 3.23
N PRO A 72 -4.37 3.15 3.69
CA PRO A 72 -5.80 3.45 3.74
C PRO A 72 -6.50 3.35 2.39
N ALA A 73 -5.84 3.77 1.30
CA ALA A 73 -6.45 3.79 -0.02
C ALA A 73 -6.49 2.42 -0.71
N GLN A 74 -5.46 1.58 -0.53
CA GLN A 74 -5.23 0.40 -1.38
C GLN A 74 -5.46 -0.92 -0.66
N LEU A 75 -5.10 -1.03 0.63
CA LEU A 75 -5.09 -2.33 1.29
C LEU A 75 -6.47 -2.76 1.77
N VAL A 76 -6.79 -4.00 1.44
CA VAL A 76 -7.97 -4.75 1.91
C VAL A 76 -7.46 -5.89 2.78
N ALA A 77 -7.56 -5.72 4.10
CA ALA A 77 -7.17 -6.71 5.10
C ALA A 77 -7.89 -6.42 6.42
N ASP A 78 -7.87 -7.40 7.33
CA ASP A 78 -8.40 -7.22 8.68
C ASP A 78 -7.67 -6.09 9.42
N ARG A 79 -8.40 -5.37 10.27
CA ARG A 79 -7.85 -4.24 11.05
C ARG A 79 -6.63 -4.67 11.88
N GLU A 80 -6.64 -5.86 12.45
CA GLU A 80 -5.51 -6.41 13.22
C GLU A 80 -4.23 -6.52 12.38
N VAL A 81 -4.35 -6.85 11.08
CA VAL A 81 -3.21 -6.89 10.16
C VAL A 81 -2.75 -5.47 9.84
N LEU A 82 -3.68 -4.59 9.46
CA LEU A 82 -3.37 -3.21 9.08
C LEU A 82 -2.69 -2.43 10.21
N ASP A 83 -3.12 -2.62 11.46
CA ASP A 83 -2.54 -1.97 12.64
C ASP A 83 -1.05 -2.32 12.85
N THR A 84 -0.55 -3.40 12.22
CA THR A 84 0.89 -3.74 12.26
C THR A 84 1.74 -3.02 11.22
N ALA A 85 1.14 -2.28 10.27
CA ALA A 85 1.84 -1.63 9.16
C ALA A 85 3.02 -0.74 9.59
N PRO A 86 2.92 0.11 10.64
CA PRO A 86 4.06 0.92 11.09
C PRO A 86 5.26 0.07 11.54
N GLU A 87 5.02 -1.02 12.27
CA GLU A 87 6.09 -1.91 12.75
C GLU A 87 6.67 -2.76 11.62
N VAL A 88 5.84 -3.22 10.67
CA VAL A 88 6.32 -3.95 9.49
C VAL A 88 7.19 -3.05 8.61
N LEU A 89 6.79 -1.79 8.39
CA LEU A 89 7.63 -0.82 7.68
C LEU A 89 8.94 -0.57 8.42
N ARG A 90 8.92 -0.42 9.74
CA ARG A 90 10.14 -0.28 10.56
C ARG A 90 11.09 -1.46 10.37
N THR A 91 10.56 -2.68 10.40
CA THR A 91 11.34 -3.90 10.12
C THR A 91 11.93 -3.88 8.71
N TYR A 92 11.14 -3.47 7.71
CA TYR A 92 11.60 -3.38 6.33
C TYR A 92 12.77 -2.39 6.16
N LEU A 93 12.70 -1.21 6.76
CA LEU A 93 13.77 -0.21 6.68
C LEU A 93 15.05 -0.66 7.41
N ARG A 94 14.91 -1.35 8.55
CA ARG A 94 16.06 -1.98 9.22
C ARG A 94 16.69 -3.08 8.36
N TYR A 95 15.88 -3.87 7.67
CA TYR A 95 16.37 -4.86 6.71
C TYR A 95 17.17 -4.22 5.57
N LEU A 96 16.64 -3.15 4.96
CA LEU A 96 17.31 -2.45 3.88
C LEU A 96 18.66 -1.87 4.33
N ASP A 97 18.73 -1.29 5.53
CA ASP A 97 19.97 -0.76 6.09
C ASP A 97 20.98 -1.87 6.42
N GLY A 98 20.53 -2.90 7.15
CA GLY A 98 21.37 -4.03 7.55
C GLY A 98 21.93 -4.84 6.38
N THR A 99 21.30 -4.75 5.20
CA THR A 99 21.77 -5.38 3.96
C THR A 99 22.45 -4.42 2.98
N GLY A 100 22.60 -3.13 3.35
CA GLY A 100 23.24 -2.11 2.52
C GLY A 100 22.45 -1.76 1.25
N LEU A 101 21.14 -2.01 1.25
CA LEU A 101 20.22 -1.69 0.15
C LEU A 101 19.58 -0.31 0.29
N LEU A 102 19.47 0.23 1.51
CA LEU A 102 18.85 1.54 1.77
C LEU A 102 19.55 2.64 0.95
N ASP A 103 18.78 3.44 0.20
CA ASP A 103 19.35 4.55 -0.59
C ASP A 103 19.87 5.64 0.36
N PRO A 104 21.18 5.95 0.35
CA PRO A 104 21.77 6.93 1.26
C PRO A 104 21.31 8.38 1.03
N ARG A 105 20.55 8.64 -0.04
CA ARG A 105 19.92 9.94 -0.31
C ARG A 105 18.63 10.16 0.50
N GLY A 106 18.04 9.07 1.03
CA GLY A 106 16.85 9.12 1.87
C GLY A 106 17.16 9.43 3.33
N ALA A 107 16.19 9.12 4.20
CA ALA A 107 16.34 9.19 5.65
C ALA A 107 17.32 8.13 6.16
N THR A 108 18.05 8.46 7.22
CA THR A 108 18.73 7.43 8.02
C THR A 108 17.71 6.55 8.72
N VAL A 109 18.06 5.33 9.14
CA VAL A 109 17.14 4.45 9.89
C VAL A 109 16.56 5.17 11.12
N LYS A 110 17.38 5.93 11.83
CA LYS A 110 16.94 6.69 13.01
C LYS A 110 15.90 7.75 12.65
N ASP A 111 16.12 8.50 11.57
CA ASP A 111 15.18 9.54 11.13
C ASP A 111 13.88 8.91 10.59
N ALA A 112 14.00 7.78 9.89
CA ALA A 112 12.87 7.00 9.41
C ALA A 112 12.02 6.45 10.56
N GLU A 113 12.64 5.92 11.62
CA GLU A 113 11.91 5.45 12.81
C GLU A 113 11.11 6.58 13.47
N ALA A 114 11.67 7.78 13.55
CA ALA A 114 10.98 8.96 14.06
C ALA A 114 9.85 9.47 13.14
N ALA A 115 9.99 9.30 11.82
CA ALA A 115 8.92 9.56 10.86
C ALA A 115 7.77 8.55 11.02
N ILE A 116 8.09 7.26 11.20
CA ILE A 116 7.12 6.21 11.48
C ILE A 116 6.36 6.51 12.76
N ASP A 117 7.03 6.92 13.85
CA ASP A 117 6.35 7.24 15.12
C ASP A 117 5.34 8.40 14.96
N ARG A 118 5.67 9.41 14.15
CA ARG A 118 4.73 10.51 13.85
C ARG A 118 3.53 10.02 13.06
N ALA A 119 3.76 9.29 11.97
CA ALA A 119 2.68 8.77 11.14
C ALA A 119 1.82 7.75 11.90
N ALA A 120 2.42 6.91 12.75
CA ALA A 120 1.70 5.92 13.56
C ALA A 120 0.68 6.58 14.52
N ALA A 121 0.92 7.80 14.97
CA ALA A 121 -0.02 8.53 15.83
C ALA A 121 -1.31 8.94 15.09
N GLU A 122 -1.21 9.19 13.77
CA GLU A 122 -2.34 9.58 12.91
C GLU A 122 -2.95 8.38 12.16
N PHE A 123 -2.26 7.25 12.17
CA PHE A 123 -2.58 6.09 11.32
C PHE A 123 -3.95 5.45 11.61
N PRO A 124 -4.40 5.26 12.87
CA PRO A 124 -5.74 4.75 13.14
C PRO A 124 -6.84 5.63 12.56
N ASP A 125 -6.75 6.94 12.76
CA ASP A 125 -7.71 7.90 12.22
C ASP A 125 -7.69 7.91 10.69
N ALA A 126 -6.51 7.74 10.07
CA ALA A 126 -6.39 7.65 8.62
C ALA A 126 -7.01 6.36 8.04
N LEU A 127 -6.97 5.24 8.76
CA LEU A 127 -7.64 3.99 8.35
C LEU A 127 -9.16 4.09 8.43
N ASP A 128 -9.66 4.84 9.42
CA ASP A 128 -11.09 5.00 9.69
C ASP A 128 -11.75 6.11 8.84
N ASP A 129 -10.96 6.91 8.12
CA ASP A 129 -11.41 8.02 7.27
C ASP A 129 -11.87 7.53 5.87
N PRO A 130 -13.18 7.55 5.55
CA PRO A 130 -13.68 7.13 4.25
C PRO A 130 -13.12 7.97 3.10
N ALA A 131 -12.82 9.26 3.31
CA ALA A 131 -12.28 10.15 2.29
C ALA A 131 -10.88 9.75 1.80
N ARG A 132 -10.19 8.89 2.55
CA ARG A 132 -8.87 8.32 2.20
C ARG A 132 -8.96 6.96 1.54
N GLN A 133 -10.14 6.36 1.45
CA GLN A 133 -10.32 5.07 0.81
C GLN A 133 -10.28 5.20 -0.71
N GLY A 134 -9.61 4.25 -1.35
CA GLY A 134 -9.63 4.12 -2.79
C GLY A 134 -10.98 3.58 -3.26
N LEU A 135 -11.49 4.10 -4.37
CA LEU A 135 -12.71 3.59 -5.01
C LEU A 135 -12.59 2.10 -5.36
N ALA A 136 -11.43 1.67 -5.83
CA ALA A 136 -11.17 0.25 -6.11
C ALA A 136 -11.25 -0.60 -4.83
N LYS A 137 -10.58 -0.16 -3.75
CA LYS A 137 -10.66 -0.79 -2.42
C LYS A 137 -12.10 -0.91 -1.92
N PHE A 138 -12.89 0.16 -2.00
CA PHE A 138 -14.31 0.14 -1.63
C PHE A 138 -15.07 -0.98 -2.36
N TRP A 139 -14.94 -1.07 -3.68
CA TRP A 139 -15.64 -2.09 -4.45
C TRP A 139 -15.14 -3.51 -4.18
N VAL A 140 -13.85 -3.69 -3.94
CA VAL A 140 -13.28 -4.99 -3.51
C VAL A 140 -13.85 -5.40 -2.15
N GLN A 141 -13.93 -4.48 -1.18
CA GLN A 141 -14.51 -4.76 0.12
C GLN A 141 -15.99 -5.17 0.01
N VAL A 142 -16.79 -4.42 -0.77
CA VAL A 142 -18.19 -4.79 -1.03
C VAL A 142 -18.27 -6.18 -1.67
N ALA A 143 -17.40 -6.50 -2.65
CA ALA A 143 -17.40 -7.83 -3.26
C ALA A 143 -17.13 -8.94 -2.24
N LEU A 144 -16.13 -8.76 -1.37
CA LEU A 144 -15.77 -9.72 -0.31
C LEU A 144 -16.88 -9.89 0.71
N ASP A 145 -17.53 -8.80 1.14
CA ASP A 145 -18.65 -8.83 2.09
C ASP A 145 -19.86 -9.60 1.52
N HIS A 146 -19.98 -9.66 0.19
CA HIS A 146 -20.97 -10.45 -0.55
C HIS A 146 -20.47 -11.86 -0.93
N GLY A 147 -19.32 -12.28 -0.42
CA GLY A 147 -18.74 -13.61 -0.65
C GLY A 147 -18.24 -13.84 -2.07
N VAL A 148 -17.95 -12.77 -2.81
CA VAL A 148 -17.40 -12.85 -4.17
C VAL A 148 -15.90 -13.13 -4.10
N ASP A 149 -15.47 -14.16 -4.81
CA ASP A 149 -14.05 -14.39 -5.06
C ASP A 149 -13.54 -13.37 -6.10
N VAL A 150 -12.82 -12.36 -5.63
CA VAL A 150 -12.25 -11.28 -6.46
C VAL A 150 -11.12 -11.77 -7.37
N THR A 151 -10.60 -12.97 -7.15
CA THR A 151 -9.57 -13.59 -8.00
C THR A 151 -10.16 -14.40 -9.16
N ASP A 152 -11.48 -14.62 -9.18
CA ASP A 152 -12.23 -15.25 -10.28
C ASP A 152 -12.86 -14.17 -11.18
N PRO A 153 -12.28 -13.83 -12.36
CA PRO A 153 -12.79 -12.75 -13.19
C PRO A 153 -14.27 -12.92 -13.61
N PRO A 154 -14.75 -14.13 -13.97
CA PRO A 154 -16.18 -14.40 -14.12
C PRO A 154 -17.06 -14.06 -12.91
N ALA A 155 -16.60 -14.28 -11.67
CA ALA A 155 -17.35 -13.92 -10.46
C ALA A 155 -17.42 -12.40 -10.29
N PHE A 156 -16.30 -11.70 -10.48
CA PHE A 156 -16.27 -10.25 -10.40
C PHE A 156 -17.15 -9.58 -11.48
N GLU A 157 -17.18 -10.14 -12.69
CA GLU A 157 -18.08 -9.67 -13.77
C GLU A 157 -19.56 -9.93 -13.49
N ARG A 158 -19.91 -10.98 -12.72
CA ARG A 158 -21.28 -11.19 -12.23
C ARG A 158 -21.65 -10.12 -11.21
N PHE A 159 -20.78 -9.91 -10.24
CA PHE A 159 -20.94 -8.92 -9.19
C PHE A 159 -21.17 -7.51 -9.77
N ARG A 160 -20.37 -7.09 -10.75
CA ARG A 160 -20.55 -5.80 -11.44
C ARG A 160 -21.95 -5.64 -12.06
N ARG A 161 -22.44 -6.68 -12.74
CA ARG A 161 -23.81 -6.69 -13.32
C ARG A 161 -24.90 -6.70 -12.26
N ASP A 162 -24.62 -7.21 -11.07
CA ASP A 162 -25.55 -7.19 -9.94
C ASP A 162 -25.60 -5.81 -9.28
N ILE A 163 -24.47 -5.09 -9.19
CA ILE A 163 -24.43 -3.67 -8.80
C ILE A 163 -25.23 -2.82 -9.79
N ASP A 164 -24.97 -2.93 -11.09
CA ASP A 164 -25.62 -2.13 -12.13
C ASP A 164 -27.15 -2.30 -12.14
N ALA A 165 -27.62 -3.47 -11.69
CA ALA A 165 -29.04 -3.79 -11.60
C ALA A 165 -29.65 -3.51 -10.20
N GLY A 166 -28.90 -2.92 -9.28
CA GLY A 166 -29.34 -2.59 -7.92
C GLY A 166 -29.62 -3.81 -7.04
N ARG A 167 -29.00 -4.96 -7.33
CA ARG A 167 -29.18 -6.21 -6.57
C ARG A 167 -28.23 -6.34 -5.38
N ILE A 168 -27.12 -5.59 -5.39
CA ILE A 168 -26.12 -5.58 -4.32
C ILE A 168 -26.33 -4.33 -3.47
N PRO A 169 -26.71 -4.46 -2.19
CA PRO A 169 -26.67 -3.35 -1.25
C PRO A 169 -25.22 -2.97 -0.96
N TYR A 170 -24.95 -1.66 -0.94
CA TYR A 170 -23.70 -1.04 -0.52
C TYR A 170 -24.02 0.28 0.20
N ASP A 171 -23.04 0.81 0.94
CA ASP A 171 -23.17 2.09 1.62
C ASP A 171 -22.97 3.25 0.62
N GLY A 172 -24.07 3.91 0.27
CA GLY A 172 -24.06 5.03 -0.68
C GLY A 172 -23.45 6.30 -0.10
N ASP A 173 -23.59 6.53 1.20
CA ASP A 173 -23.04 7.73 1.87
C ASP A 173 -21.51 7.66 1.89
N VAL A 174 -20.95 6.48 2.16
CA VAL A 174 -19.50 6.24 2.08
C VAL A 174 -18.98 6.41 0.64
N LEU A 175 -19.70 5.89 -0.36
CA LEU A 175 -19.32 6.05 -1.76
C LEU A 175 -19.32 7.54 -2.17
N ASP A 176 -20.33 8.29 -1.76
CA ASP A 176 -20.44 9.72 -2.04
C ASP A 176 -19.30 10.51 -1.38
N GLU A 177 -18.91 10.17 -0.15
CA GLU A 177 -17.77 10.79 0.54
C GLU A 177 -16.45 10.53 -0.18
N ILE A 178 -16.19 9.28 -0.60
CA ILE A 178 -15.00 8.91 -1.40
C ILE A 178 -14.97 9.71 -2.71
N MET A 179 -16.11 9.79 -3.40
CA MET A 179 -16.22 10.50 -4.68
C MET A 179 -16.03 12.01 -4.51
N GLU A 180 -16.61 12.61 -3.48
CA GLU A 180 -16.44 14.02 -3.15
C GLU A 180 -14.97 14.33 -2.80
N ALA A 181 -14.33 13.50 -1.99
CA ALA A 181 -12.93 13.67 -1.62
C ALA A 181 -12.01 13.70 -2.85
N ARG A 182 -12.26 12.84 -3.84
CA ARG A 182 -11.53 12.83 -5.13
C ARG A 182 -11.79 14.07 -5.98
N LEU A 183 -13.05 14.50 -6.10
CA LEU A 183 -13.41 15.67 -6.90
C LEU A 183 -12.87 16.98 -6.31
N THR A 184 -12.82 17.07 -4.98
CA THR A 184 -12.33 18.25 -4.23
C THR A 184 -10.82 18.24 -3.98
N GLY A 185 -10.11 17.17 -4.35
CA GLY A 185 -8.68 17.01 -4.08
C GLY A 185 -8.33 16.78 -2.61
N ARG A 186 -9.30 16.40 -1.77
CA ARG A 186 -9.08 16.02 -0.37
C ARG A 186 -8.49 14.62 -0.21
N HIS A 187 -8.77 13.72 -1.15
CA HIS A 187 -8.14 12.40 -1.15
C HIS A 187 -6.63 12.59 -1.31
N PRO A 188 -5.79 12.10 -0.38
CA PRO A 188 -4.35 12.18 -0.53
C PRO A 188 -4.01 11.40 -1.80
N GLY A 189 -3.61 12.11 -2.85
CA GLY A 189 -3.41 11.49 -4.15
C GLY A 189 -2.47 10.31 -4.02
N LEU A 190 -2.80 9.18 -4.65
CA LEU A 190 -1.78 8.20 -4.99
C LEU A 190 -0.72 8.93 -5.83
N PRO A 191 0.56 8.57 -5.75
CA PRO A 191 1.58 9.24 -6.52
C PRO A 191 1.11 9.31 -7.98
N GLN A 192 1.22 10.49 -8.58
CA GLN A 192 0.91 10.68 -10.00
C GLN A 192 1.58 9.55 -10.77
N GLU A 193 0.79 8.76 -11.51
CA GLU A 193 1.26 7.66 -12.37
C GLU A 193 2.62 8.06 -12.94
N ARG A 194 3.65 7.23 -12.70
CA ARG A 194 4.95 7.41 -13.34
C ARG A 194 4.67 7.57 -14.83
N ALA A 195 4.89 8.78 -15.34
CA ALA A 195 4.56 9.09 -16.72
C ALA A 195 5.31 8.08 -17.60
N PHE A 196 4.55 7.31 -18.40
CA PHE A 196 5.10 6.54 -19.51
C PHE A 196 6.00 7.48 -20.29
N VAL A 197 7.29 7.18 -20.35
CA VAL A 197 8.19 7.93 -21.23
C VAL A 197 7.77 7.55 -22.65
N GLN A 198 7.04 8.45 -23.32
CA GLN A 198 6.67 8.30 -24.73
C GLN A 198 7.90 8.26 -25.64
#